data_AF-A0A812IJF2-F1
#
_entry.id   AF-A0A812IJF2-F1
#
_cell.length_a   1.000
_cell.length_b   1.000
_cell.length_c   1.000
_cell.angle_alpha   90.00
_cell.angle_beta   90.00
_cell.angle_gamma   90.00
#
_symmetry.space_group_name_H-M   'P 1'
#
loop_
_entity.id
_entity.type
_entity.pdbx_description
1 polymer ?
#
loop_
_entity_poly.entity_id
_entity_poly.type
_entity_poly.pdbx_seq_one_letter_code
_entity_poly.pdbx_strand_id
1 'polypeptide(L)'
;MAEVADARVLRTFNAAVISGVAGGCAQVMYVFPLMWLRTIMEYQYKNGEGTVKVARTLYREGGVARFYRGLMPALILAPTARFGDTAANELALSSLARVEMPLALKTLCASVTAATFRVVILPLDAWKVNKQVHGKAGLQYLVRKATVNPLSLWHGGLGVLVTGAFGHYPWFYTNNLLREILPPFEMRYGKHVRHAFIGFTSSVVADTICNPIRVLKVNRQTSLSRISYLEAAHGIIQKEGLMGLWSRGLKTRIFANGVQGSLFTVGWRYFSEVLSGGLTT
;
A
#
# COMPACT_ATOMS: atom_id res chain seq x y z
N MET A 1 21.32 -22.14 -27.18
CA MET A 1 21.11 -21.87 -25.74
C MET A 1 20.54 -20.47 -25.46
N ALA A 2 20.95 -19.42 -26.17
CA ALA A 2 20.37 -18.07 -26.03
C ALA A 2 18.88 -17.98 -26.44
N GLU A 3 18.49 -18.64 -27.52
CA GLU A 3 17.11 -18.65 -28.05
C GLU A 3 16.08 -19.30 -27.10
N VAL A 4 16.51 -20.32 -26.35
CA VAL A 4 15.69 -20.99 -25.32
C VAL A 4 15.59 -20.14 -24.06
N ALA A 5 16.60 -19.33 -23.76
CA ALA A 5 16.57 -18.37 -22.67
C ALA A 5 15.59 -17.22 -22.98
N ASP A 6 15.61 -16.68 -24.20
CA ASP A 6 14.67 -15.64 -24.65
C ASP A 6 13.21 -16.11 -24.64
N ALA A 7 12.94 -17.32 -25.16
CA ALA A 7 11.59 -17.86 -25.15
C ALA A 7 11.04 -18.08 -23.73
N ARG A 8 11.90 -18.42 -22.75
CA ARG A 8 11.51 -18.57 -21.34
C ARG A 8 11.29 -17.21 -20.67
N VAL A 9 12.14 -16.23 -20.94
CA VAL A 9 11.99 -14.85 -20.43
C VAL A 9 10.69 -14.25 -20.94
N LEU A 10 10.38 -14.40 -22.23
CA LEU A 10 9.11 -13.95 -22.83
C LEU A 10 7.88 -14.60 -22.19
N ARG A 11 7.89 -15.93 -21.96
CA ARG A 11 6.77 -16.60 -21.26
C ARG A 11 6.59 -16.11 -19.83
N THR A 12 7.69 -15.90 -19.12
CA THR A 12 7.67 -15.42 -17.72
C THR A 12 7.16 -13.99 -17.65
N PHE A 13 7.60 -13.14 -18.59
CA PHE A 13 7.12 -11.77 -18.74
C PHE A 13 5.62 -11.74 -19.05
N ASN A 14 5.14 -12.57 -19.98
CA ASN A 14 3.71 -12.65 -20.30
C ASN A 14 2.88 -13.12 -19.11
N ALA A 15 3.34 -14.12 -18.35
CA ALA A 15 2.69 -14.57 -17.13
C ALA A 15 2.63 -13.46 -16.07
N ALA A 16 3.73 -12.72 -15.88
CA ALA A 16 3.82 -11.57 -14.98
C ALA A 16 2.88 -10.42 -15.39
N VAL A 17 2.72 -10.20 -16.71
CA VAL A 17 1.79 -9.19 -17.23
C VAL A 17 0.34 -9.60 -16.98
N ILE A 18 -0.03 -10.84 -17.28
CA ILE A 18 -1.38 -11.36 -17.08
C ILE A 18 -1.76 -11.33 -15.59
N SER A 19 -0.88 -11.81 -14.71
CA SER A 19 -1.10 -11.79 -13.26
C SER A 19 -1.14 -10.37 -12.72
N GLY A 20 -0.30 -9.47 -13.23
CA GLY A 20 -0.30 -8.06 -12.90
C GLY A 20 -1.58 -7.33 -13.30
N VAL A 21 -2.13 -7.59 -14.49
CA VAL A 21 -3.40 -7.02 -14.97
C VAL A 21 -4.57 -7.52 -14.11
N ALA A 22 -4.65 -8.83 -13.87
CA ALA A 22 -5.69 -9.42 -13.02
C ALA A 22 -5.65 -8.84 -11.59
N GLY A 23 -4.45 -8.74 -11.00
CA GLY A 23 -4.24 -8.09 -9.71
C GLY A 23 -4.63 -6.62 -9.71
N GLY A 24 -4.33 -5.90 -10.80
CA GLY A 24 -4.68 -4.50 -10.97
C GLY A 24 -6.19 -4.25 -11.01
N CYS A 25 -6.92 -5.03 -11.81
CA CYS A 25 -8.39 -4.98 -11.88
C CYS A 25 -9.02 -5.26 -10.51
N ALA A 26 -8.48 -6.22 -9.76
CA ALA A 26 -8.98 -6.54 -8.43
C ALA A 26 -8.80 -5.38 -7.44
N GLN A 27 -7.78 -4.54 -7.58
CA GLN A 27 -7.58 -3.38 -6.70
C GLN A 27 -8.67 -2.31 -6.89
N VAL A 28 -9.11 -2.07 -8.12
CA VAL A 28 -10.12 -1.05 -8.43
C VAL A 28 -11.42 -1.27 -7.67
N MET A 29 -11.80 -2.53 -7.44
CA MET A 29 -12.99 -2.91 -6.66
C MET A 29 -13.02 -2.29 -5.25
N TYR A 30 -11.85 -2.06 -4.65
CA TYR A 30 -11.75 -1.55 -3.27
C TYR A 30 -11.48 -0.06 -3.19
N VAL A 31 -11.05 0.57 -4.29
CA VAL A 31 -10.75 2.00 -4.32
C VAL A 31 -12.00 2.79 -3.94
N PHE A 32 -13.13 2.56 -4.61
CA PHE A 32 -14.37 3.30 -4.35
C PHE A 32 -14.92 3.16 -2.91
N PRO A 33 -15.15 1.96 -2.37
CA PRO A 33 -15.76 1.83 -1.04
C PRO A 33 -14.84 2.25 0.10
N LEU A 34 -13.51 2.20 -0.08
CA LEU A 34 -12.54 2.45 0.99
C LEU A 34 -11.77 3.77 0.86
N MET A 35 -11.96 4.51 -0.24
CA MET A 35 -11.21 5.75 -0.44
C MET A 35 -11.42 6.76 0.69
N TRP A 36 -12.63 6.85 1.25
CA TRP A 36 -12.91 7.78 2.33
C TRP A 36 -12.05 7.50 3.58
N LEU A 37 -11.85 6.23 3.94
CA LEU A 37 -10.92 5.82 5.02
C LEU A 37 -9.48 6.17 4.67
N ARG A 38 -9.06 5.93 3.42
CA ARG A 38 -7.71 6.28 2.96
C ARG A 38 -7.48 7.79 3.05
N THR A 39 -8.46 8.60 2.69
CA THR A 39 -8.37 10.06 2.76
C THR A 39 -8.28 10.54 4.22
N ILE A 40 -9.07 9.97 5.13
CA ILE A 40 -8.93 10.23 6.57
C ILE A 40 -7.52 9.88 7.05
N MET A 41 -7.00 8.70 6.70
CA MET A 41 -5.66 8.26 7.11
C MET A 41 -4.56 9.23 6.66
N GLU A 42 -4.55 9.63 5.38
CA GLU A 42 -3.53 10.55 4.87
C GLU A 42 -3.60 11.91 5.59
N TYR A 43 -4.80 12.41 5.86
CA TYR A 43 -4.98 13.63 6.65
C TYR A 43 -4.48 13.45 8.09
N GLN A 44 -4.73 12.31 8.72
CA GLN A 44 -4.25 12.00 10.07
C GLN A 44 -2.72 11.90 10.14
N TYR A 45 -2.09 11.31 9.12
CA TYR A 45 -0.64 11.25 9.05
C TYR A 45 -0.02 12.65 9.04
N LYS A 46 -0.62 13.59 8.28
CA LYS A 46 -0.17 14.98 8.26
C LYS A 46 -0.47 15.73 9.55
N ASN A 47 -1.71 15.70 10.04
CA ASN A 47 -2.21 16.64 11.04
C ASN A 47 -2.28 16.09 12.47
N GLY A 48 -2.20 14.78 12.67
CA GLY A 48 -2.14 14.16 14.00
C GLY A 48 -3.48 14.00 14.72
N GLU A 49 -4.60 14.26 14.05
CA GLU A 49 -5.92 14.25 14.69
C GLU A 49 -6.59 12.86 14.77
N GLY A 50 -7.58 12.73 15.67
CA GLY A 50 -8.39 11.51 15.80
C GLY A 50 -9.38 11.30 14.65
N THR A 51 -9.74 10.04 14.37
CA THR A 51 -10.52 9.63 13.19
C THR A 51 -11.87 10.35 13.07
N VAL A 52 -12.62 10.42 14.16
CA VAL A 52 -13.94 11.09 14.20
C VAL A 52 -13.80 12.59 13.95
N LYS A 53 -12.80 13.23 14.56
CA LYS A 53 -12.52 14.66 14.37
C LYS A 53 -12.19 14.95 12.90
N VAL A 54 -11.26 14.18 12.31
CA VAL A 54 -10.90 14.31 10.90
C VAL A 54 -12.09 14.07 9.98
N ALA A 55 -12.89 13.03 10.21
CA ALA A 55 -14.09 12.79 9.41
C ALA A 55 -15.05 13.99 9.44
N ARG A 56 -15.26 14.58 10.61
CA ARG A 56 -16.12 15.76 10.78
C ARG A 56 -15.51 17.00 10.10
N THR A 57 -14.20 17.20 10.21
CA THR A 57 -13.47 18.29 9.53
C THR A 57 -13.57 18.17 8.02
N LEU A 58 -13.29 16.99 7.45
CA LEU A 58 -13.39 16.75 6.01
C LEU A 58 -14.82 16.92 5.50
N TYR A 59 -15.82 16.46 6.24
CA TYR A 59 -17.22 16.67 5.86
C TYR A 59 -17.60 18.16 5.85
N ARG A 60 -17.11 18.95 6.81
CA ARG A 60 -17.32 20.42 6.84
C ARG A 60 -16.60 21.14 5.69
N GLU A 61 -15.41 20.67 5.29
CA GLU A 61 -14.63 21.28 4.20
C GLU A 61 -15.27 21.12 2.81
N GLY A 62 -16.06 20.07 2.58
CA GLY A 62 -16.60 19.82 1.23
C GLY A 62 -17.52 18.61 1.08
N GLY A 63 -18.19 18.20 2.16
CA GLY A 63 -19.15 17.11 2.20
C GLY A 63 -18.55 15.76 1.78
N VAL A 64 -19.40 14.90 1.22
CA VAL A 64 -19.00 13.56 0.74
C VAL A 64 -17.90 13.65 -0.33
N ALA A 65 -17.99 14.63 -1.24
CA ALA A 65 -17.00 14.82 -2.30
C ALA A 65 -15.57 15.10 -1.76
N ARG A 66 -15.42 15.58 -0.52
CA ARG A 66 -14.11 15.80 0.09
C ARG A 66 -13.35 14.50 0.35
N PHE A 67 -14.06 13.42 0.69
CA PHE A 67 -13.48 12.11 0.96
C PHE A 67 -12.91 11.43 -0.29
N TYR A 68 -13.41 11.80 -1.47
CA TYR A 68 -13.02 11.26 -2.76
C TYR A 68 -12.03 12.15 -3.53
N ARG A 69 -11.45 13.16 -2.87
CA ARG A 69 -10.39 13.98 -3.47
C ARG A 69 -9.14 13.14 -3.70
N GLY A 70 -8.73 13.03 -4.96
CA GLY A 70 -7.63 12.15 -5.38
C GLY A 70 -8.10 10.83 -6.00
N LEU A 71 -9.39 10.67 -6.32
CA LEU A 71 -9.92 9.43 -6.89
C LEU A 71 -9.26 9.10 -8.23
N MET A 72 -9.15 10.09 -9.12
CA MET A 72 -8.53 9.91 -10.44
C MET A 72 -7.09 9.35 -10.34
N PRO A 73 -6.15 9.98 -9.61
CA PRO A 73 -4.83 9.38 -9.43
C PRO A 73 -4.87 8.06 -8.66
N ALA A 74 -5.83 7.83 -7.76
CA ALA A 74 -5.96 6.56 -7.06
C ALA A 74 -6.37 5.41 -7.99
N LEU A 75 -7.27 5.66 -8.94
CA LEU A 75 -7.72 4.68 -9.95
C LEU A 75 -6.63 4.30 -10.94
N ILE A 76 -5.66 5.18 -11.18
CA ILE A 76 -4.47 4.87 -11.97
C ILE A 76 -3.44 4.16 -11.09
N LEU A 77 -3.12 4.75 -9.93
CA LEU A 77 -2.06 4.28 -9.05
C LEU A 77 -2.31 2.87 -8.51
N ALA A 78 -3.53 2.56 -8.06
CA ALA A 78 -3.83 1.27 -7.44
C ALA A 78 -3.58 0.07 -8.37
N PRO A 79 -4.10 0.04 -9.62
CA PRO A 79 -3.79 -1.03 -10.55
C PRO A 79 -2.32 -1.03 -10.99
N THR A 80 -1.73 0.14 -11.28
CA THR A 80 -0.31 0.22 -11.67
C THR A 80 0.62 -0.31 -10.59
N ALA A 81 0.41 0.09 -9.33
CA ALA A 81 1.21 -0.38 -8.21
C ALA A 81 1.07 -1.89 -8.01
N ARG A 82 -0.14 -2.42 -8.14
CA ARG A 82 -0.39 -3.87 -7.97
C ARG A 82 0.19 -4.69 -9.10
N PHE A 83 0.10 -4.19 -10.34
CA PHE A 83 0.80 -4.76 -11.49
C PHE A 83 2.30 -4.83 -11.21
N GLY A 84 2.92 -3.71 -10.81
CA GLY A 84 4.34 -3.65 -10.55
C GLY A 84 4.81 -4.53 -9.41
N ASP A 85 4.04 -4.62 -8.32
CA ASP A 85 4.35 -5.53 -7.21
C ASP A 85 4.38 -7.00 -7.68
N THR A 86 3.40 -7.40 -8.51
CA THR A 86 3.29 -8.77 -9.03
C THR A 86 4.39 -9.07 -10.04
N ALA A 87 4.59 -8.17 -11.00
CA ALA A 87 5.62 -8.31 -12.02
C ALA A 87 7.04 -8.31 -11.43
N ALA A 88 7.31 -7.44 -10.45
CA ALA A 88 8.59 -7.41 -9.76
C ALA A 88 8.86 -8.70 -8.96
N ASN A 89 7.81 -9.30 -8.37
CA ASN A 89 7.94 -10.57 -7.66
C ASN A 89 8.28 -11.72 -8.61
N GLU A 90 7.50 -11.89 -9.69
CA GLU A 90 7.73 -12.92 -10.70
C GLU A 90 9.08 -12.77 -11.40
N LEU A 91 9.47 -11.53 -11.75
CA LEU A 91 10.77 -11.25 -12.34
C LEU A 91 11.91 -11.61 -11.39
N ALA A 92 11.84 -11.20 -10.13
CA ALA A 92 12.90 -11.49 -9.17
C ALA A 92 13.02 -13.00 -8.89
N LEU A 93 11.91 -13.70 -8.69
CA LEU A 93 11.94 -15.14 -8.42
C LEU A 93 12.44 -15.94 -9.63
N SER A 94 12.05 -15.56 -10.85
CA SER A 94 12.50 -16.23 -12.07
C SER A 94 13.96 -15.95 -12.40
N SER A 95 14.42 -14.70 -12.29
CA SER A 95 15.82 -14.33 -12.51
C SER A 95 16.75 -14.97 -11.47
N LEU A 96 16.30 -15.12 -10.23
CA LEU A 96 17.07 -15.73 -9.14
C LEU A 96 16.81 -17.24 -8.98
N ALA A 97 16.06 -17.87 -9.88
CA ALA A 97 15.70 -19.28 -9.76
C ALA A 97 16.93 -20.19 -9.70
N ARG A 98 17.97 -19.88 -10.49
CA ARG A 98 19.21 -20.65 -10.59
C ARG A 98 20.31 -20.22 -9.61
N VAL A 99 20.10 -19.15 -8.85
CA VAL A 99 21.08 -18.70 -7.85
C VAL A 99 20.80 -19.43 -6.54
N GLU A 100 21.80 -20.15 -6.05
CA GLU A 100 21.75 -20.79 -4.73
C GLU A 100 21.82 -19.72 -3.64
N MET A 101 20.66 -19.34 -3.13
CA MET A 101 20.55 -18.43 -1.99
C MET A 101 19.27 -18.72 -1.21
N PRO A 102 19.22 -18.39 0.10
CA PRO A 102 18.04 -18.59 0.91
C PRO A 102 16.80 -17.90 0.32
N LEU A 103 15.62 -18.50 0.48
CA LEU A 103 14.34 -17.94 0.02
C LEU A 103 14.10 -16.52 0.56
N ALA A 104 14.58 -16.24 1.77
CA ALA A 104 14.52 -14.92 2.39
C ALA A 104 15.26 -13.86 1.57
N LEU A 105 16.43 -14.20 1.00
CA LEU A 105 17.20 -13.27 0.18
C LEU A 105 16.54 -13.04 -1.19
N LYS A 106 16.02 -14.10 -1.83
CA LYS A 106 15.23 -13.97 -3.08
C LYS A 106 14.01 -13.07 -2.88
N THR A 107 13.33 -13.23 -1.75
CA THR A 107 12.15 -12.44 -1.37
C THR A 107 12.53 -10.98 -1.06
N LEU A 108 13.68 -10.75 -0.45
CA LEU A 108 14.20 -9.39 -0.23
C LEU A 108 14.50 -8.70 -1.57
N CYS A 109 15.15 -9.40 -2.51
CA CYS A 109 15.38 -8.88 -3.86
C CYS A 109 14.06 -8.53 -4.55
N ALA A 110 13.06 -9.42 -4.51
CA ALA A 110 11.71 -9.14 -5.01
C ALA A 110 11.09 -7.88 -4.39
N SER A 111 11.23 -7.72 -3.06
CA SER A 111 10.70 -6.57 -2.31
C SER A 111 11.40 -5.27 -2.70
N VAL A 112 12.72 -5.29 -2.90
CA VAL A 112 13.50 -4.13 -3.36
C VAL A 112 13.13 -3.73 -4.78
N THR A 113 12.95 -4.70 -5.69
CA THR A 113 12.50 -4.44 -7.07
C THR A 113 11.11 -3.82 -7.07
N ALA A 114 10.16 -4.37 -6.31
CA ALA A 114 8.82 -3.80 -6.17
C ALA A 114 8.85 -2.39 -5.56
N ALA A 115 9.67 -2.18 -4.53
CA ALA A 115 9.83 -0.87 -3.90
C ALA A 115 10.41 0.17 -4.87
N THR A 116 11.36 -0.23 -5.71
CA THR A 116 11.95 0.61 -6.77
C THR A 116 10.88 1.00 -7.79
N PHE A 117 10.06 0.05 -8.23
CA PHE A 117 8.92 0.36 -9.09
C PHE A 117 7.96 1.38 -8.46
N ARG A 118 7.72 1.27 -7.14
CA ARG A 118 6.89 2.25 -6.41
C ARG A 118 7.51 3.66 -6.35
N VAL A 119 8.84 3.77 -6.40
CA VAL A 119 9.51 5.07 -6.54
C VAL A 119 9.28 5.65 -7.94
N VAL A 120 9.30 4.82 -8.99
CA VAL A 120 9.02 5.29 -10.36
C VAL A 120 7.62 5.91 -10.46
N ILE A 121 6.61 5.26 -9.88
CA ILE A 121 5.22 5.75 -9.90
C ILE A 121 4.88 6.73 -8.77
N LEU A 122 5.88 7.14 -7.96
CA LEU A 122 5.69 8.06 -6.84
C LEU A 122 5.04 9.40 -7.20
N PRO A 123 5.26 10.00 -8.39
CA PRO A 123 4.53 11.21 -8.79
C PRO A 123 3.01 11.06 -8.77
N LEU A 124 2.48 9.89 -9.16
CA LEU A 124 1.03 9.61 -9.09
C LEU A 124 0.54 9.54 -7.63
N ASP A 125 1.33 8.92 -6.77
CA ASP A 125 1.05 8.89 -5.33
C ASP A 125 1.15 10.29 -4.71
N ALA A 126 2.11 11.11 -5.12
CA ALA A 126 2.22 12.50 -4.67
C ALA A 126 0.99 13.30 -5.03
N TRP A 127 0.45 13.12 -6.25
CA TRP A 127 -0.80 13.75 -6.65
C TRP A 127 -1.97 13.31 -5.77
N LYS A 128 -2.14 12.00 -5.59
CA LYS A 128 -3.20 11.42 -4.74
C LYS A 128 -3.11 11.96 -3.31
N VAL A 129 -1.96 11.81 -2.66
CA VAL A 129 -1.77 12.16 -1.24
C VAL A 129 -1.95 13.66 -1.02
N ASN A 130 -1.44 14.52 -1.91
CA ASN A 130 -1.67 15.96 -1.80
C ASN A 130 -3.15 16.33 -1.93
N LYS A 131 -3.91 15.68 -2.82
CA LYS A 131 -5.37 15.88 -2.91
C LYS A 131 -6.12 15.35 -1.69
N GLN A 132 -5.67 14.25 -1.09
CA GLN A 132 -6.29 13.70 0.11
C GLN A 132 -6.07 14.60 1.32
N VAL A 133 -4.86 15.16 1.48
CA VAL A 133 -4.53 16.06 2.60
C VAL A 133 -5.08 17.48 2.39
N HIS A 134 -4.85 18.10 1.23
CA HIS A 134 -5.15 19.53 0.98
C HIS A 134 -6.45 19.77 0.20
N GLY A 135 -7.22 18.71 -0.10
CA GLY A 135 -8.49 18.84 -0.81
C GLY A 135 -8.34 19.37 -2.24
N LYS A 136 -9.11 20.40 -2.61
CA LYS A 136 -9.13 20.95 -3.98
C LYS A 136 -7.76 21.55 -4.36
N ALA A 137 -7.09 22.25 -3.45
CA ALA A 137 -5.81 22.92 -3.70
C ALA A 137 -4.61 21.96 -3.83
N GLY A 138 -4.77 20.68 -3.47
CA GLY A 138 -3.64 19.74 -3.40
C GLY A 138 -2.81 19.59 -4.68
N LEU A 139 -3.44 19.57 -5.86
CA LEU A 139 -2.69 19.52 -7.13
C LEU A 139 -1.98 20.84 -7.42
N GLN A 140 -2.60 21.99 -7.11
CA GLN A 140 -1.96 23.29 -7.29
C GLN A 140 -0.71 23.41 -6.42
N TYR A 141 -0.75 22.93 -5.18
CA TYR A 141 0.43 22.88 -4.31
C TYR A 141 1.52 21.96 -4.85
N LEU A 142 1.15 20.77 -5.34
CA LEU A 142 2.12 19.85 -5.93
C LEU A 142 2.78 20.45 -7.19
N VAL A 143 1.98 21.03 -8.09
CA VAL A 143 2.48 21.67 -9.32
C VAL A 143 3.41 22.83 -8.98
N ARG A 144 3.02 23.73 -8.07
CA ARG A 144 3.88 24.84 -7.63
C ARG A 144 5.22 24.35 -7.09
N LYS A 145 5.20 23.28 -6.30
CA LYS A 145 6.42 22.65 -5.76
C LYS A 145 7.29 22.04 -6.86
N ALA A 146 6.66 21.39 -7.85
CA ALA A 146 7.33 20.77 -8.99
C ALA A 146 7.93 21.80 -9.96
N THR A 147 7.30 22.97 -10.13
CA THR A 147 7.84 24.08 -10.93
C THR A 147 9.13 24.62 -10.34
N VAL A 148 9.24 24.71 -9.01
CA VAL A 148 10.47 25.16 -8.32
C VAL A 148 11.53 24.06 -8.30
N ASN A 149 11.12 22.81 -8.07
CA ASN A 149 12.02 21.66 -8.07
C ASN A 149 11.28 20.42 -8.59
N PRO A 150 11.57 19.94 -9.82
CA PRO A 150 10.93 18.75 -10.39
C PRO A 150 11.10 17.49 -9.54
N LEU A 151 12.23 17.35 -8.84
CA LEU A 151 12.50 16.22 -7.94
C LEU A 151 11.56 16.19 -6.72
N SER A 152 10.79 17.26 -6.48
CA SER A 152 9.80 17.31 -5.41
C SER A 152 8.66 16.32 -5.58
N LEU A 153 8.39 15.85 -6.80
CA LEU A 153 7.42 14.77 -7.07
C LEU A 153 7.84 13.44 -6.42
N TRP A 154 9.14 13.27 -6.15
CA TRP A 154 9.71 12.09 -5.48
C TRP A 154 10.00 12.32 -3.99
N HIS A 155 9.53 13.43 -3.41
CA HIS A 155 9.59 13.60 -1.96
C HIS A 155 8.78 12.51 -1.25
N GLY A 156 9.47 11.66 -0.49
CA GLY A 156 8.87 10.45 0.08
C GLY A 156 9.51 9.15 -0.42
N GLY A 157 10.35 9.23 -1.47
CA GLY A 157 10.96 8.06 -2.13
C GLY A 157 11.70 7.13 -1.18
N LEU A 158 12.57 7.66 -0.32
CA LEU A 158 13.26 6.86 0.69
C LEU A 158 12.27 6.14 1.64
N GLY A 159 11.22 6.81 2.10
CA GLY A 159 10.21 6.19 2.96
C GLY A 159 9.44 5.08 2.24
N VAL A 160 9.16 5.25 0.95
CA VAL A 160 8.56 4.21 0.09
C VAL A 160 9.51 3.03 -0.10
N LEU A 161 10.81 3.29 -0.36
CA LEU A 161 11.83 2.25 -0.47
C LEU A 161 11.98 1.45 0.82
N VAL A 162 12.16 2.12 1.95
CA VAL A 162 12.35 1.45 3.25
C VAL A 162 11.10 0.67 3.64
N THR A 163 9.91 1.27 3.51
CA THR A 163 8.66 0.56 3.81
C THR A 163 8.42 -0.62 2.85
N GLY A 164 8.81 -0.49 1.59
CA GLY A 164 8.70 -1.57 0.61
C GLY A 164 9.70 -2.71 0.89
N ALA A 165 10.98 -2.39 0.97
CA ALA A 165 12.05 -3.37 1.15
C ALA A 165 11.95 -4.09 2.52
N PHE A 166 11.73 -3.32 3.60
CA PHE A 166 11.79 -3.86 4.97
C PHE A 166 10.41 -4.06 5.61
N GLY A 167 9.33 -3.50 5.05
CA GLY A 167 7.98 -3.69 5.60
C GLY A 167 7.38 -5.07 5.32
N HIS A 168 7.89 -5.79 4.32
CA HIS A 168 7.48 -7.17 4.06
C HIS A 168 7.98 -8.14 5.12
N TYR A 169 9.18 -7.92 5.67
CA TYR A 169 9.79 -8.85 6.61
C TYR A 169 8.96 -9.08 7.88
N PRO A 170 8.51 -8.04 8.62
CA PRO A 170 7.66 -8.26 9.80
C PRO A 170 6.35 -8.99 9.49
N TRP A 171 5.78 -8.75 8.31
CA TRP A 171 4.56 -9.42 7.89
C TRP A 171 4.80 -10.92 7.69
N PHE A 172 5.79 -11.29 6.88
CA PHE A 172 6.11 -12.68 6.57
C PHE A 172 6.60 -13.45 7.78
N TYR A 173 7.46 -12.84 8.60
CA TYR A 173 7.94 -13.45 9.83
C TYR A 173 6.77 -13.80 10.76
N THR A 174 5.89 -12.83 11.04
CA THR A 174 4.69 -13.05 11.86
C THR A 174 3.77 -14.10 11.23
N ASN A 175 3.61 -14.09 9.91
CA ASN A 175 2.76 -15.04 9.19
C ASN A 175 3.27 -16.48 9.37
N ASN A 176 4.58 -16.69 9.17
CA ASN A 176 5.21 -18.00 9.27
C ASN A 176 5.18 -18.51 10.70
N LEU A 177 5.55 -17.67 11.67
CA LEU A 177 5.54 -18.01 13.10
C LEU A 177 4.14 -18.44 13.57
N LEU A 178 3.10 -17.66 13.23
CA LEU A 178 1.73 -18.02 13.63
C LEU A 178 1.21 -19.25 12.89
N ARG A 179 1.67 -19.52 11.67
CA ARG A 179 1.32 -20.77 10.95
C ARG A 179 1.93 -22.01 11.60
N GLU A 180 3.07 -21.87 12.26
CA GLU A 180 3.75 -22.96 12.97
C GLU A 180 3.14 -23.19 14.36
N ILE A 181 2.87 -22.11 15.11
CA ILE A 181 2.42 -22.20 16.50
C ILE A 181 0.91 -22.45 16.62
N LEU A 182 0.08 -21.85 15.76
CA LEU A 182 -1.38 -21.99 15.91
C LEU A 182 -1.87 -23.32 15.33
N PRO A 183 -2.51 -24.19 16.11
CA PRO A 183 -3.11 -25.41 15.60
C PRO A 183 -4.27 -25.12 14.62
N PRO A 184 -4.71 -26.12 13.84
CA PRO A 184 -5.95 -26.03 13.07
C PRO A 184 -7.14 -25.71 13.99
N PHE A 185 -8.11 -24.97 13.47
CA PHE A 185 -9.33 -24.67 14.21
C PHE A 185 -10.39 -25.73 13.88
N GLU A 186 -10.82 -26.49 14.89
CA GLU A 186 -11.82 -27.56 14.77
C GLU A 186 -13.25 -26.99 14.67
N MET A 187 -13.56 -26.36 13.53
CA MET A 187 -14.90 -25.86 13.21
C MET A 187 -15.14 -25.82 11.70
N ARG A 188 -16.42 -25.77 11.28
CA ARG A 188 -16.84 -25.84 9.85
C ARG A 188 -16.07 -24.92 8.90
N TYR A 189 -15.66 -23.74 9.36
CA TYR A 189 -14.87 -22.78 8.57
C TYR A 189 -13.48 -22.49 9.18
N GLY A 190 -12.99 -23.37 10.06
CA GLY A 190 -11.82 -23.16 10.89
C GLY A 190 -10.56 -22.82 10.12
N LYS A 191 -10.32 -23.51 9.00
CA LYS A 191 -9.21 -23.21 8.08
C LYS A 191 -9.22 -21.76 7.60
N HIS A 192 -10.37 -21.26 7.15
CA HIS A 192 -10.50 -19.90 6.63
C HIS A 192 -10.36 -18.85 7.73
N VAL A 193 -10.97 -19.09 8.89
CA VAL A 193 -10.86 -18.19 10.05
C VAL A 193 -9.41 -18.12 10.53
N ARG A 194 -8.71 -19.25 10.60
CA ARG A 194 -7.28 -19.29 10.94
C ARG A 194 -6.45 -18.48 9.96
N HIS A 195 -6.63 -18.67 8.65
CA HIS A 195 -5.90 -17.89 7.64
C HIS A 195 -6.19 -16.38 7.73
N ALA A 196 -7.45 -16.00 7.94
CA ALA A 196 -7.85 -14.61 8.10
C ALA A 196 -7.23 -13.98 9.37
N PHE A 197 -7.27 -14.69 10.50
CA PHE A 197 -6.68 -14.25 11.77
C PHE A 197 -5.17 -14.05 11.66
N ILE A 198 -4.46 -15.04 11.09
CA ILE A 198 -3.02 -14.95 10.87
C ILE A 198 -2.70 -13.76 9.95
N GLY A 199 -3.38 -13.65 8.82
CA GLY A 199 -3.16 -12.55 7.87
C GLY A 199 -3.42 -11.17 8.47
N PHE A 200 -4.50 -11.02 9.24
CA PHE A 200 -4.83 -9.78 9.93
C PHE A 200 -3.76 -9.41 10.97
N THR A 201 -3.35 -10.38 11.80
CA THR A 201 -2.33 -10.18 12.84
C THR A 201 -0.98 -9.79 12.23
N SER A 202 -0.55 -10.48 11.16
CA SER A 202 0.65 -10.11 10.39
C SER A 202 0.57 -8.67 9.87
N SER A 203 -0.59 -8.24 9.37
CA SER A 203 -0.80 -6.87 8.90
C SER A 203 -0.77 -5.84 10.02
N VAL A 204 -1.33 -6.13 11.20
CA VAL A 204 -1.28 -5.24 12.37
C VAL A 204 0.16 -5.04 12.85
N VAL A 205 0.94 -6.12 12.96
CA VAL A 205 2.36 -6.06 13.37
C VAL A 205 3.17 -5.22 12.38
N ALA A 206 3.09 -5.56 11.09
CA ALA A 206 3.80 -4.82 10.05
C ALA A 206 3.38 -3.34 9.98
N ASP A 207 2.08 -3.06 10.16
CA ASP A 207 1.59 -1.70 10.13
C ASP A 207 2.04 -0.86 11.31
N THR A 208 2.15 -1.45 12.49
CA THR A 208 2.65 -0.80 13.70
C THR A 208 4.12 -0.45 13.56
N ILE A 209 4.94 -1.39 13.07
CA ILE A 209 6.38 -1.19 12.86
C ILE A 209 6.66 -0.13 11.79
N CYS A 210 5.92 -0.16 10.67
CA CYS A 210 6.15 0.76 9.56
C CYS A 210 5.43 2.12 9.70
N ASN A 211 4.59 2.33 10.74
CA ASN A 211 3.78 3.55 10.83
C ASN A 211 4.62 4.84 10.86
N PRO A 212 5.72 4.94 11.64
CA PRO A 212 6.55 6.15 11.67
C PRO A 212 7.05 6.58 10.29
N ILE A 213 7.50 5.62 9.48
CA ILE A 213 8.03 5.90 8.14
C ILE A 213 6.93 6.46 7.24
N ARG A 214 5.70 5.95 7.37
CA ARG A 214 4.54 6.43 6.60
C ARG A 214 4.12 7.83 7.03
N VAL A 215 4.06 8.09 8.34
CA VAL A 215 3.79 9.41 8.90
C VAL A 215 4.79 10.43 8.36
N LEU A 216 6.09 10.11 8.40
CA LEU A 216 7.15 10.99 7.93
C LEU A 216 7.12 11.18 6.40
N LYS A 217 6.86 10.11 5.64
CA LYS A 217 6.69 10.16 4.18
C LYS A 217 5.59 11.12 3.80
N VAL A 218 4.41 11.02 4.42
CA VAL A 218 3.26 11.88 4.12
C VAL A 218 3.54 13.32 4.52
N ASN A 219 4.16 13.55 5.67
CA ASN A 219 4.56 14.89 6.10
C ASN A 219 5.50 15.56 5.11
N ARG A 220 6.54 14.85 4.65
CA ARG A 220 7.51 15.34 3.67
C ARG A 220 6.87 15.60 2.30
N GLN A 221 6.03 14.67 1.84
CA GLN A 221 5.40 14.73 0.52
C GLN A 221 4.40 15.89 0.41
N THR A 222 3.64 16.14 1.48
CA THR A 222 2.57 17.16 1.53
C THR A 222 2.99 18.49 2.14
N SER A 223 4.22 18.60 2.67
CA SER A 223 4.75 19.88 3.13
C SER A 223 4.83 20.88 1.98
N LEU A 224 4.37 22.11 2.24
CA LEU A 224 4.45 23.24 1.30
C LEU A 224 5.91 23.68 1.09
N SER A 225 6.71 23.65 2.17
CA SER A 225 8.15 23.86 2.13
C SER A 225 8.92 22.54 1.97
N ARG A 226 10.16 22.62 1.46
CA ARG A 226 11.08 21.48 1.43
C ARG A 226 11.53 21.19 2.86
N ILE A 227 11.10 20.05 3.40
CA ILE A 227 11.55 19.58 4.71
C ILE A 227 12.28 18.24 4.61
N SER A 228 13.28 18.04 5.45
CA SER A 228 13.99 16.78 5.65
C SER A 228 13.12 15.76 6.43
N TYR A 229 13.50 14.48 6.42
CA TYR A 229 12.82 13.50 7.30
C TYR A 229 13.07 13.79 8.78
N LEU A 230 14.26 14.30 9.11
CA LEU A 230 14.64 14.69 10.47
C LEU A 230 13.84 15.92 10.92
N GLU A 231 13.67 16.92 10.06
CA GLU A 231 12.83 18.08 10.34
C GLU A 231 11.36 17.68 10.53
N ALA A 232 10.85 16.79 9.67
CA ALA A 232 9.50 16.25 9.84
C ALA A 232 9.35 15.50 11.17
N ALA A 233 10.34 14.68 11.55
CA ALA A 233 10.32 13.96 12.82
C ALA A 233 10.39 14.91 14.02
N HIS A 234 11.33 15.86 13.99
CA HIS A 234 11.51 16.84 15.05
C HIS A 234 10.25 17.68 15.26
N GLY A 235 9.63 18.16 14.17
CA GLY A 235 8.39 18.93 14.25
C GLY A 235 7.20 18.14 14.80
N ILE A 236 7.16 16.82 14.63
CA ILE A 236 6.13 15.95 15.24
C ILE A 236 6.44 15.70 16.71
N ILE A 237 7.69 15.36 17.03
CA ILE A 237 8.13 15.05 18.39
C ILE A 237 7.96 16.25 19.31
N GLN A 238 8.25 17.47 18.83
CA GLN A 238 8.03 18.69 19.61
C GLN A 238 6.55 18.94 19.94
N LYS A 239 5.63 18.56 19.05
CA LYS A 239 4.20 18.84 19.23
C LYS A 239 3.44 17.75 19.98
N GLU A 240 3.80 16.49 19.77
CA GLU A 240 3.02 15.33 20.21
C GLU A 240 3.88 14.26 20.90
N GLY A 241 5.18 14.53 21.11
CA GLY A 241 6.14 13.56 21.61
C GLY A 241 6.44 12.44 20.62
N LEU A 242 7.23 11.46 21.06
CA LEU A 242 7.60 10.29 20.27
C LEU A 242 6.38 9.50 19.79
N MET A 243 5.33 9.42 20.61
CA MET A 243 4.11 8.70 20.27
C MET A 243 3.35 9.28 19.07
N GLY A 244 3.58 10.56 18.72
CA GLY A 244 3.06 11.14 17.48
C GLY A 244 3.56 10.42 16.23
N LEU A 245 4.77 9.83 16.24
CA LEU A 245 5.28 9.08 15.09
C LEU A 245 4.59 7.71 14.93
N TRP A 246 4.27 7.03 16.03
CA TRP A 246 3.68 5.69 15.99
C TRP A 246 2.15 5.68 15.94
N SER A 247 1.47 6.66 16.54
CA SER A 247 0.02 6.59 16.74
C SER A 247 -0.82 7.18 15.60
N ARG A 248 -0.30 8.20 14.89
CA ARG A 248 -1.05 8.93 13.85
C ARG A 248 -1.61 7.99 12.80
N GLY A 249 -2.93 8.02 12.60
CA GLY A 249 -3.63 7.22 11.59
C GLY A 249 -3.60 5.70 11.76
N LEU A 250 -2.89 5.15 12.76
CA LEU A 250 -2.68 3.71 12.93
C LEU A 250 -4.00 2.97 13.17
N LYS A 251 -4.85 3.48 14.08
CA LYS A 251 -6.16 2.88 14.38
C LYS A 251 -7.05 2.82 13.13
N THR A 252 -7.14 3.90 12.37
CA THR A 252 -7.90 3.96 11.12
C THR A 252 -7.35 2.99 10.09
N ARG A 253 -6.03 2.84 10.02
CA ARG A 253 -5.38 1.89 9.12
C ARG A 253 -5.72 0.45 9.44
N ILE A 254 -5.61 0.06 10.72
CA ILE A 254 -5.94 -1.28 11.18
C ILE A 254 -7.40 -1.60 10.85
N PHE A 255 -8.31 -0.66 11.15
CA PHE A 255 -9.72 -0.78 10.80
C PHE A 255 -9.93 -0.92 9.29
N ALA A 256 -9.33 -0.03 8.48
CA ALA A 256 -9.45 -0.06 7.03
C ALA A 256 -8.95 -1.37 6.42
N ASN A 257 -7.85 -1.93 6.93
CA ASN A 257 -7.35 -3.23 6.48
C ASN A 257 -8.28 -4.38 6.88
N GLY A 258 -8.88 -4.33 8.07
CA GLY A 258 -9.90 -5.30 8.49
C GLY A 258 -11.08 -5.31 7.54
N VAL A 259 -11.66 -4.14 7.26
CA VAL A 259 -12.77 -3.98 6.30
C VAL A 259 -12.35 -4.44 4.89
N GLN A 260 -11.13 -4.08 4.45
CA GLN A 260 -10.61 -4.51 3.15
C GLN A 260 -10.49 -6.05 3.06
N GLY A 261 -10.02 -6.72 4.12
CA GLY A 261 -9.93 -8.18 4.17
C GLY A 261 -11.29 -8.86 4.11
N SER A 262 -12.29 -8.32 4.80
CA SER A 262 -13.67 -8.80 4.73
C SER A 262 -14.27 -8.62 3.33
N LEU A 263 -14.10 -7.43 2.74
CA LEU A 263 -14.58 -7.14 1.38
C LEU A 263 -13.90 -8.01 0.33
N PHE A 264 -12.61 -8.30 0.46
CA PHE A 264 -11.90 -9.21 -0.44
C PHE A 264 -12.53 -10.61 -0.41
N THR A 265 -12.86 -11.12 0.77
CA THR A 265 -13.43 -12.46 0.93
C THR A 265 -14.83 -12.57 0.31
N VAL A 266 -15.68 -11.55 0.52
CA VAL A 266 -17.05 -11.52 -0.02
C VAL A 266 -17.03 -11.27 -1.53
N GLY A 267 -16.27 -10.26 -1.97
CA GLY A 267 -16.16 -9.90 -3.38
C GLY A 267 -15.58 -11.02 -4.22
N TRP A 268 -14.51 -11.66 -3.76
CA TRP A 268 -13.92 -12.82 -4.45
C TRP A 268 -14.92 -13.96 -4.63
N ARG A 269 -15.68 -14.31 -3.59
CA ARG A 269 -16.71 -15.37 -3.67
C ARG A 269 -17.78 -15.03 -4.70
N TYR A 270 -18.34 -13.83 -4.64
CA TYR A 270 -19.35 -13.37 -5.59
C TYR A 270 -18.86 -13.44 -7.04
N PHE A 271 -17.67 -12.89 -7.34
CA PHE A 271 -17.13 -12.94 -8.70
C PHE A 271 -16.76 -14.36 -9.14
N SER A 272 -16.24 -15.20 -8.25
CA SER A 272 -15.93 -16.59 -8.57
C SER A 272 -17.21 -17.37 -8.91
N GLU A 273 -18.29 -17.17 -8.15
CA GLU A 273 -19.59 -17.80 -8.40
C GLU A 273 -20.21 -17.33 -9.71
N VAL A 274 -20.20 -16.03 -9.99
CA VAL A 274 -20.71 -15.47 -11.26
C VAL A 274 -19.91 -15.96 -12.47
N LEU A 275 -18.58 -15.99 -12.38
CA LEU A 275 -17.71 -16.47 -13.46
C LEU A 275 -17.82 -17.98 -13.68
N SER A 276 -17.99 -18.76 -12.61
CA SER A 276 -18.14 -20.23 -12.70
C SER A 276 -19.55 -20.62 -13.18
N GLY A 277 -20.57 -19.87 -12.77
CA GLY A 277 -21.95 -20.05 -13.22
C GLY A 277 -22.14 -19.69 -14.70
N GLY A 278 -21.40 -18.71 -15.23
CA GLY A 278 -21.42 -18.35 -16.66
C GLY A 278 -20.67 -19.33 -17.58
N LEU A 279 -19.93 -20.30 -17.04
CA LEU A 279 -19.25 -21.37 -17.81
C LEU A 279 -20.09 -22.65 -17.90
N THR A 280 -21.28 -22.67 -17.31
CA THR A 280 -22.22 -23.82 -17.32
C THR A 280 -23.54 -23.54 -18.04
N THR A 281 -23.61 -22.46 -18.81
CA THR A 281 -24.68 -22.11 -19.75
C THR A 281 -24.08 -21.77 -21.10
#